data_AF-A0A5N5KG12-F1
#
_entry.id   AF-A0A5N5KG12-F1
#
_cell.length_a   1.000
_cell.length_b   1.000
_cell.length_c   1.000
_cell.angle_alpha   90.00
_cell.angle_beta   90.00
_cell.angle_gamma   90.00
#
_symmetry.space_group_name_H-M   'P 1'
#
loop_
_entity.id
_entity.type
_entity.pdbx_description
1 polymer ?
#
loop_
_entity_poly.entity_id
_entity_poly.type
_entity_poly.pdbx_seq_one_letter_code
_entity_poly.pdbx_strand_id
1 'polypeptide(L)'
;MTLLYLIDCQEKLASSLFTTFAGGNDYGIALSQNKTIEEVKNSPVPDCVEALKQAVRKLIHHGARRVLVHGLSLAGCSPRFLTKFSSSNNISTSYDGFGCLKNNNGLSMYHNLRLKEGIEELKREYPHVDIVYVIFTVQCNGF
;
A
#
# COMPACT_ATOMS: atom_id res chain seq x y z
N MET A 1 12.38 18.24 33.69
CA MET A 1 11.57 18.85 32.62
C MET A 1 11.43 17.93 31.40
N THR A 2 12.50 17.27 30.93
CA THR A 2 12.49 16.35 29.78
C THR A 2 11.61 15.10 29.96
N LEU A 3 11.52 14.55 31.18
CA LEU A 3 10.73 13.33 31.44
C LEU A 3 9.22 13.56 31.29
N LEU A 4 8.70 14.70 31.76
CA LEU A 4 7.29 15.08 31.61
C LEU A 4 6.91 15.29 30.13
N TYR A 5 7.80 15.87 29.34
CA TYR A 5 7.60 16.06 27.90
C TYR A 5 7.57 14.72 27.13
N LEU A 6 8.41 13.75 27.53
CA LEU A 6 8.41 12.42 26.93
C LEU A 6 7.14 11.62 27.27
N ILE A 7 6.66 11.72 28.52
CA ILE A 7 5.40 11.11 28.94
C ILE A 7 4.21 11.72 28.16
N ASP A 8 4.15 13.05 28.06
CA ASP A 8 3.12 13.76 27.28
C ASP A 8 3.14 13.37 25.79
N CYS A 9 4.34 13.21 25.21
CA CYS A 9 4.48 12.73 23.84
C CYS A 9 3.93 11.30 23.68
N GLN A 10 4.30 10.39 24.57
CA GLN A 10 3.87 9.00 24.50
C GLN A 10 2.35 8.85 24.64
N GLU A 11 1.73 9.62 25.54
CA GLU A 11 0.26 9.66 25.70
C GLU A 11 -0.44 10.22 24.45
N LYS A 12 0.11 11.28 23.85
CA LYS A 12 -0.40 11.85 22.59
C LYS A 12 -0.29 10.87 21.43
N LEU A 13 0.82 10.15 21.30
CA LEU A 13 1.00 9.15 20.25
C LEU A 13 0.06 7.95 20.48
N ALA A 14 -0.11 7.48 21.71
CA ALA A 14 -1.04 6.40 22.03
C ALA A 14 -2.50 6.76 21.72
N SER A 15 -2.88 8.04 21.89
CA SER A 15 -4.21 8.58 21.60
C SER A 15 -4.36 9.19 20.20
N SER A 16 -3.36 9.04 19.32
CA SER A 16 -3.44 9.42 17.91
C SER A 16 -3.78 8.24 17.00
N LEU A 17 -4.15 8.51 15.75
CA LEU A 17 -4.26 7.52 14.67
C LEU A 17 -3.15 7.80 13.65
N PHE A 18 -2.33 6.81 13.36
CA PHE A 18 -1.31 6.91 12.32
C PHE A 18 -1.80 6.25 11.05
N THR A 19 -1.55 6.89 9.92
CA THR A 19 -1.81 6.30 8.60
C THR A 19 -0.52 6.21 7.81
N THR A 20 -0.32 5.10 7.10
CA THR A 20 0.86 4.89 6.27
C THR A 20 0.52 4.11 5.00
N PHE A 21 1.25 4.39 3.92
CA PHE A 21 1.11 3.77 2.61
C PHE A 21 2.45 3.83 1.86
N ALA A 22 2.70 2.87 0.96
CA ALA A 22 3.88 2.86 0.09
C ALA A 22 3.59 2.07 -1.20
N GLY A 23 4.44 2.20 -2.22
CA GLY A 23 4.40 1.38 -3.43
C GLY A 23 3.82 2.08 -4.66
N GLY A 24 2.82 2.95 -4.51
CA GLY A 24 2.14 3.57 -5.65
C GLY A 24 3.09 4.38 -6.56
N ASN A 25 3.88 5.27 -5.95
CA ASN A 25 4.88 6.06 -6.68
C ASN A 25 6.06 5.21 -7.13
N ASP A 26 6.52 4.29 -6.28
CA ASP A 26 7.64 3.38 -6.53
C ASP A 26 7.41 2.56 -7.81
N TYR A 27 6.21 1.97 -7.92
CA TYR A 27 5.83 1.16 -9.08
C TYR A 27 5.57 2.03 -10.30
N GLY A 28 4.93 3.19 -10.12
CA GLY A 28 4.71 4.14 -11.21
C GLY A 28 6.01 4.65 -11.85
N ILE A 29 7.05 4.88 -11.04
CA ILE A 29 8.40 5.27 -11.51
C ILE A 29 9.08 4.08 -12.18
N ALA A 30 9.07 2.91 -11.55
CA ALA A 30 9.68 1.69 -12.10
C ALA A 30 9.12 1.33 -13.48
N LEU A 31 7.79 1.30 -13.61
CA LEU A 31 7.11 1.07 -14.89
C LEU A 31 7.40 2.19 -15.90
N SER A 32 7.64 3.42 -15.41
CA SER A 32 8.02 4.53 -16.27
C SER A 32 9.43 4.43 -16.84
N GLN A 33 10.29 3.61 -16.23
CA GLN A 33 11.64 3.27 -16.67
C GLN A 33 11.69 1.95 -17.46
N ASN A 34 10.57 1.56 -18.07
CA ASN A 34 10.42 0.36 -18.88
C ASN A 34 10.63 -0.98 -18.14
N LYS A 35 10.61 -1.00 -16.80
CA LYS A 35 10.51 -2.26 -16.07
C LYS A 35 9.18 -2.94 -16.39
N THR A 36 9.22 -4.24 -16.57
CA THR A 36 8.04 -5.10 -16.71
C THR A 36 7.30 -5.24 -15.37
N ILE A 37 6.02 -5.62 -15.44
CA ILE A 37 5.22 -5.88 -14.23
C ILE A 37 5.88 -6.94 -13.35
N GLU A 38 6.48 -7.96 -13.93
CA GLU A 38 7.12 -9.05 -13.19
C GLU A 38 8.41 -8.59 -12.51
N GLU A 39 9.21 -7.76 -13.18
CA GLU A 39 10.36 -7.11 -12.54
C GLU A 39 9.92 -6.27 -11.35
N VAL A 40 8.82 -5.52 -11.45
CA VAL A 40 8.29 -4.72 -10.34
C VAL A 40 7.77 -5.59 -9.19
N LYS A 41 7.12 -6.73 -9.48
CA LYS A 41 6.72 -7.70 -8.44
C LYS A 41 7.91 -8.32 -7.71
N ASN A 42 9.03 -8.51 -8.39
CA ASN A 42 10.26 -9.02 -7.79
C ASN A 42 11.03 -7.92 -7.04
N SER A 43 11.08 -6.71 -7.59
CA SER A 43 11.57 -5.49 -6.93
C SER A 43 11.01 -4.24 -7.63
N PRO A 44 10.25 -3.39 -6.91
CA PRO A 44 10.37 -3.16 -5.46
C PRO A 44 9.17 -3.59 -4.62
N VAL A 45 8.27 -4.49 -5.08
CA VAL A 45 7.12 -4.89 -4.23
C VAL A 45 7.53 -5.40 -2.83
N PRO A 46 8.48 -6.34 -2.69
CA PRO A 46 8.92 -6.82 -1.38
C PRO A 46 9.53 -5.70 -0.54
N ASP A 47 10.32 -4.81 -1.16
CA ASP A 47 10.98 -3.69 -0.51
C ASP A 47 9.96 -2.71 0.10
N CYS A 48 8.89 -2.38 -0.64
CA CYS A 48 7.84 -1.51 -0.14
C CYS A 48 7.05 -2.14 1.01
N VAL A 49 6.76 -3.44 0.96
CA VAL A 49 6.05 -4.14 2.03
C VAL A 49 6.90 -4.18 3.30
N GLU A 50 8.19 -4.48 3.18
CA GLU A 50 9.09 -4.48 4.34
C GLU A 50 9.29 -3.06 4.91
N ALA A 51 9.41 -2.04 4.05
CA ALA A 51 9.46 -0.65 4.49
C ALA A 51 8.21 -0.24 5.28
N LEU A 52 7.02 -0.67 4.84
CA LEU A 52 5.77 -0.45 5.58
C LEU A 52 5.80 -1.15 6.94
N LYS A 53 6.24 -2.41 7.00
CA LYS A 53 6.35 -3.13 8.27
C LYS A 53 7.31 -2.43 9.23
N GLN A 54 8.47 -1.99 8.75
CA GLN A 54 9.43 -1.25 9.56
C GLN A 54 8.88 0.10 10.03
N ALA A 55 8.14 0.82 9.19
CA ALA A 55 7.49 2.06 9.59
C ALA A 55 6.49 1.81 10.73
N VAL A 56 5.65 0.77 10.62
CA VAL A 56 4.71 0.39 11.68
C VAL A 56 5.44 0.03 12.97
N ARG A 57 6.49 -0.81 12.91
CA ARG A 57 7.31 -1.16 14.08
C ARG A 57 7.89 0.08 14.78
N LYS A 58 8.39 1.04 13.99
CA LYS A 58 8.92 2.31 14.52
C LYS A 58 7.84 3.16 15.19
N LEU A 59 6.66 3.27 14.57
CA LEU A 59 5.52 3.99 15.16
C LEU A 59 5.13 3.38 16.51
N ILE A 60 5.03 2.04 16.57
CA ILE A 60 4.70 1.32 17.81
C ILE A 60 5.80 1.52 18.87
N HIS A 61 7.07 1.43 18.47
CA HIS A 61 8.20 1.69 19.36
C HIS A 61 8.14 3.08 20.02
N HIS A 62 7.65 4.08 19.28
CA HIS A 62 7.46 5.44 19.79
C HIS A 62 6.13 5.64 20.57
N GLY A 63 5.30 4.62 20.71
CA GLY A 63 4.09 4.65 21.55
C GLY A 63 2.76 4.70 20.78
N ALA A 64 2.78 4.59 19.45
CA ALA A 64 1.55 4.48 18.66
C ALA A 64 0.80 3.18 19.02
N ARG A 65 -0.52 3.30 19.24
CA ARG A 65 -1.39 2.15 19.54
C ARG A 65 -2.44 1.86 18.47
N ARG A 66 -2.65 2.79 17.53
CA ARG A 66 -3.61 2.65 16.43
C ARG A 66 -2.95 3.05 15.12
N VAL A 67 -2.82 2.08 14.22
CA VAL A 67 -2.13 2.24 12.95
C VAL A 67 -2.99 1.72 11.81
N LEU A 68 -3.25 2.59 10.85
CA LEU A 68 -3.98 2.33 9.62
C LEU A 68 -2.98 2.15 8.48
N VAL A 69 -2.91 0.94 7.92
CA VAL A 69 -1.99 0.62 6.83
C VAL A 69 -2.79 0.50 5.54
N HIS A 70 -2.52 1.40 4.60
CA HIS A 70 -3.25 1.44 3.33
C HIS A 70 -2.59 0.54 2.29
N GLY A 71 -3.40 -0.30 1.66
CA GLY A 71 -3.08 -0.94 0.40
C GLY A 71 -3.24 0.02 -0.79
N LEU A 72 -2.78 -0.45 -1.96
CA LEU A 72 -2.88 0.29 -3.21
C LEU A 72 -4.25 0.10 -3.86
N SER A 73 -4.84 1.20 -4.33
CA SER A 73 -6.00 1.15 -5.21
C SER A 73 -5.65 0.49 -6.55
N LEU A 74 -6.68 0.02 -7.25
CA LEU A 74 -6.54 -0.60 -8.57
C LEU A 74 -5.99 0.43 -9.58
N ALA A 75 -4.72 0.26 -9.95
CA ALA A 75 -3.96 1.25 -10.72
C ALA A 75 -4.37 1.30 -12.20
N GLY A 76 -4.92 0.22 -12.74
CA GLY A 76 -5.22 0.07 -14.16
C GLY A 76 -6.30 1.01 -14.69
N CYS A 77 -7.11 1.61 -13.82
CA CYS A 77 -8.11 2.62 -14.20
C CYS A 77 -7.57 4.07 -14.11
N SER A 78 -6.33 4.26 -13.65
CA SER A 78 -5.75 5.60 -13.53
C SER A 78 -5.53 6.21 -14.92
N PRO A 79 -5.94 7.48 -15.16
CA PRO A 79 -5.66 8.17 -16.42
C PRO A 79 -4.18 8.15 -16.80
N ARG A 80 -3.27 8.25 -15.82
CA ARG A 80 -1.82 8.16 -16.05
C ARG A 80 -1.42 6.82 -16.66
N PHE A 81 -1.92 5.72 -16.11
CA PHE A 81 -1.58 4.38 -16.58
C PHE A 81 -2.25 4.09 -17.93
N LEU A 82 -3.51 4.49 -18.08
CA LEU A 82 -4.24 4.36 -19.35
C LEU A 82 -3.54 5.09 -20.49
N THR A 83 -3.16 6.36 -20.31
CA THR A 83 -2.48 7.13 -21.36
C THR A 83 -1.09 6.60 -21.68
N LYS A 84 -0.32 6.16 -20.67
CA LYS A 84 1.07 5.74 -20.88
C LYS A 84 1.21 4.32 -21.42
N PHE A 85 0.34 3.41 -21.00
CA PHE A 85 0.42 1.99 -21.34
C PHE A 85 -0.70 1.55 -22.28
N SER A 86 -1.40 2.51 -22.91
CA SER A 86 -2.37 2.21 -23.96
C SER A 86 -1.70 1.48 -25.10
N SER A 87 -2.07 0.22 -25.31
CA SER A 87 -1.65 -0.55 -26.48
C SER A 87 -2.56 -0.21 -27.66
N SER A 88 -2.00 0.32 -28.75
CA SER A 88 -2.69 0.51 -30.04
C SER A 88 -2.99 -0.80 -30.77
N ASN A 89 -2.28 -1.89 -30.44
CA ASN A 89 -2.27 -3.12 -31.23
C ASN A 89 -2.96 -4.34 -30.58
N ASN A 90 -3.44 -4.26 -29.32
CA ASN A 90 -4.06 -5.39 -28.61
C ASN A 90 -5.03 -4.94 -27.51
N ILE A 91 -6.10 -4.25 -27.93
CA ILE A 91 -7.11 -3.63 -27.05
C ILE A 91 -7.96 -4.69 -26.31
N SER A 92 -8.21 -5.89 -26.86
CA SER A 92 -9.13 -6.85 -26.22
C SER A 92 -8.52 -7.62 -25.04
N THR A 93 -7.21 -7.87 -25.03
CA THR A 93 -6.55 -8.70 -24.01
C THR A 93 -6.00 -7.88 -22.85
N SER A 94 -5.57 -6.65 -23.11
CA SER A 94 -4.88 -5.78 -22.14
C SER A 94 -5.82 -5.15 -21.10
N TYR A 95 -7.10 -4.99 -21.44
CA TYR A 95 -8.11 -4.33 -20.61
C TYR A 95 -9.16 -5.32 -20.09
N ASP A 96 -9.74 -5.04 -18.93
CA ASP A 96 -10.92 -5.72 -18.40
C ASP A 96 -12.22 -5.13 -18.96
N GLY A 97 -13.36 -5.68 -18.52
CA GLY A 97 -14.69 -5.25 -18.98
C GLY A 97 -15.05 -3.80 -18.62
N PHE A 98 -14.27 -3.15 -17.76
CA PHE A 98 -14.44 -1.75 -17.36
C PHE A 98 -13.45 -0.82 -18.08
N GLY A 99 -12.62 -1.34 -18.99
CA GLY A 99 -11.60 -0.57 -19.71
C GLY A 99 -10.37 -0.27 -18.87
N CYS A 100 -10.11 -1.02 -17.80
CA CYS A 100 -8.92 -0.86 -16.96
C CYS A 100 -7.82 -1.87 -17.32
N LEU A 101 -6.56 -1.46 -17.20
CA LEU A 101 -5.41 -2.32 -17.52
C LEU A 101 -5.28 -3.48 -16.51
N LYS A 102 -5.46 -4.72 -16.99
CA LYS A 102 -5.45 -5.94 -16.15
C LYS A 102 -4.13 -6.12 -15.41
N ASN A 103 -3.01 -5.93 -16.09
CA ASN A 103 -1.70 -6.18 -15.51
C ASN A 103 -1.37 -5.18 -14.38
N ASN A 104 -1.75 -3.91 -14.54
CA ASN A 104 -1.58 -2.89 -13.52
C ASN A 104 -2.49 -3.14 -12.31
N ASN A 105 -3.74 -3.55 -12.54
CA ASN A 105 -4.64 -4.00 -11.47
C ASN A 105 -4.05 -5.22 -10.73
N GLY A 106 -3.51 -6.19 -11.48
CA GLY A 106 -2.86 -7.37 -10.93
C GLY A 106 -1.63 -7.03 -10.08
N LEU A 107 -0.86 -6.02 -10.45
CA LEU A 107 0.26 -5.53 -9.63
C LEU A 107 -0.22 -4.94 -8.30
N SER A 108 -1.25 -4.07 -8.31
CA SER A 108 -1.84 -3.54 -7.08
C SER A 108 -2.38 -4.67 -6.19
N MET A 109 -3.08 -5.65 -6.76
CA MET A 109 -3.59 -6.82 -6.04
C MET A 109 -2.47 -7.66 -5.43
N TYR A 110 -1.38 -7.88 -6.18
CA TYR A 110 -0.22 -8.62 -5.70
C TYR A 110 0.44 -7.93 -4.50
N HIS A 111 0.68 -6.61 -4.59
CA HIS A 111 1.15 -5.81 -3.45
C HIS A 111 0.22 -5.96 -2.24
N ASN A 112 -1.09 -5.80 -2.44
CA ASN A 112 -2.07 -5.86 -1.36
C ASN A 112 -2.11 -7.23 -0.67
N LEU A 113 -1.92 -8.31 -1.42
CA LEU A 113 -1.81 -9.66 -0.86
C LEU A 113 -0.59 -9.75 0.06
N ARG A 114 0.59 -9.35 -0.43
CA ARG A 114 1.84 -9.37 0.36
C ARG A 114 1.77 -8.46 1.59
N LEU A 115 1.14 -7.29 1.44
CA LEU A 115 0.96 -6.37 2.55
C LEU A 115 0.05 -6.95 3.63
N LYS A 116 -1.04 -7.63 3.26
CA LYS A 116 -1.91 -8.32 4.23
C LYS A 116 -1.14 -9.39 5.00
N GLU A 117 -0.32 -10.21 4.33
CA GLU A 117 0.54 -11.21 4.97
C GLU A 117 1.46 -10.53 6.01
N GLY A 118 2.13 -9.44 5.62
CA GLY A 118 3.00 -8.66 6.51
C GLY A 118 2.26 -8.00 7.69
N ILE A 119 1.02 -7.58 7.50
CA ILE A 119 0.18 -7.03 8.58
C ILE A 119 -0.22 -8.11 9.59
N GLU A 120 -0.53 -9.32 9.12
CA GLU A 120 -0.83 -10.43 10.02
C GLU A 120 0.39 -10.85 10.84
N GLU A 121 1.61 -10.72 10.30
CA GLU A 121 2.84 -10.84 11.10
C GLU A 121 2.93 -9.76 12.18
N LEU A 122 2.73 -8.49 11.83
CA LEU A 122 2.79 -7.39 12.80
C LEU A 122 1.74 -7.52 13.91
N LYS A 123 0.52 -7.99 13.60
CA LYS A 123 -0.52 -8.24 14.62
C LYS A 123 -0.12 -9.33 15.60
N ARG A 124 0.60 -10.36 15.14
CA ARG A 124 1.17 -11.39 16.03
C ARG A 124 2.32 -10.85 16.87
N GLU A 125 3.16 -9.99 16.29
CA GLU A 125 4.26 -9.33 17.01
C GLU A 125 3.77 -8.34 18.08
N TYR A 126 2.67 -7.62 17.80
CA TYR A 126 2.14 -6.54 18.66
C TYR A 126 0.64 -6.73 18.96
N PRO A 127 0.25 -7.74 19.76
CA PRO A 127 -1.16 -8.06 20.02
C PRO A 127 -1.94 -6.99 20.81
N HIS A 128 -1.26 -5.96 21.31
CA HIS A 128 -1.83 -4.86 22.09
C HIS A 128 -2.01 -3.56 21.27
N VAL A 129 -1.75 -3.61 19.97
CA VAL A 129 -1.86 -2.48 19.04
C VAL A 129 -2.93 -2.79 18.00
N ASP A 130 -3.82 -1.83 17.75
CA ASP A 130 -4.81 -1.92 16.69
C ASP A 130 -4.15 -1.59 15.34
N ILE A 131 -3.74 -2.63 14.62
CA ILE A 131 -3.19 -2.52 13.26
C ILE A 131 -4.27 -2.91 12.26
N VAL A 132 -4.78 -1.93 11.51
CA VAL A 132 -5.91 -2.10 10.60
C VAL A 132 -5.42 -1.95 9.16
N TYR A 133 -5.68 -2.96 8.34
CA TYR A 133 -5.52 -2.87 6.89
C TYR A 133 -6.75 -2.20 6.27
N VAL A 134 -6.53 -1.24 5.39
CA VAL A 134 -7.59 -0.64 4.56
C VAL A 134 -7.15 -0.49 3.13
N ILE A 135 -8.12 -0.44 2.22
CA ILE A 135 -7.88 -0.14 0.82
C ILE A 135 -8.91 0.89 0.36
N PHE A 136 -8.44 1.93 -0.33
CA PHE A 136 -9.35 2.84 -1.01
C PHE A 136 -9.84 2.17 -2.30
N THR A 137 -10.89 1.37 -2.17
CA THR A 137 -11.72 0.99 -3.32
C THR A 137 -13.03 1.75 -3.22
N VAL A 138 -13.38 2.50 -4.26
CA VAL A 138 -14.79 2.69 -4.59
C VAL A 138 -15.29 1.31 -5.02
N GLN A 139 -16.01 0.61 -4.15
CA GLN A 139 -17.02 -0.31 -4.66
C GLN A 139 -18.03 0.56 -5.38
N CYS A 140 -17.88 0.70 -6.70
CA CYS A 140 -19.02 1.02 -7.56
C CYS A 140 -19.91 -0.22 -7.63
N ASN A 141 -20.39 -0.71 -6.48
CA ASN A 141 -21.53 -1.62 -6.47
C ASN A 141 -22.74 -0.71 -6.55
N GLY A 142 -23.36 -0.73 -7.73
CA GLY A 142 -24.41 0.20 -8.15
C GLY A 142 -25.54 0.37 -7.15
N PHE A 143 -26.03 1.61 -7.11
CA PHE A 143 -27.46 1.83 -7.27
C PHE A 143 -27.86 1.44 -8.69
#